data_AF-A0A9E1S0J8-F1
#
_entry.id   AF-A0A9E1S0J8-F1
#
_cell.length_a   1.000
_cell.length_b   1.000
_cell.length_c   1.000
_cell.angle_alpha   90.00
_cell.angle_beta   90.00
_cell.angle_gamma   90.00
#
_symmetry.space_group_name_H-M   'P 1'
#
loop_
_entity.id
_entity.type
_entity.pdbx_description
1 polymer ?
#
loop_
_entity_poly.entity_id
_entity_poly.type
_entity_poly.pdbx_seq_one_letter_code
_entity_poly.pdbx_strand_id
1 'polypeptide(L)'
;MVKVECAVEAKNYLGEGAIWDPLEGLLYWVDMLDKQVWSFNPRSGATRIWQLPKIVGAFVLRENGGGVLTMEDGFYFLDMESGESELIVKVDAEIENSIFNDGKADRRGRFFAGGEDQKTEAPICGLFRLDADLSLHELERGIICNNGPCWSPDNKTFYHTDSFRQEMYAYDYDIESGDISNKRLFMS
;
A
#
# COMPACT_ATOMS: atom_id res chain seq x y z
N MET A 1 -9.00 -30.65 -5.21
CA MET A 1 -9.54 -30.03 -3.98
C MET A 1 -8.52 -28.99 -3.54
N VAL A 2 -8.94 -27.75 -3.29
CA VAL A 2 -8.04 -26.70 -2.78
C VAL A 2 -7.75 -27.01 -1.31
N LYS A 3 -6.47 -27.03 -0.91
CA LYS A 3 -6.06 -27.16 0.48
C LYS A 3 -5.83 -25.75 1.05
N VAL A 4 -6.42 -25.46 2.20
CA VAL A 4 -6.22 -24.22 2.94
C VAL A 4 -5.61 -24.58 4.29
N GLU A 5 -4.53 -23.90 4.65
CA GLU A 5 -3.84 -24.11 5.93
C GLU A 5 -3.36 -22.77 6.50
N CYS A 6 -3.30 -22.68 7.84
CA CYS A 6 -2.71 -21.54 8.52
C CYS A 6 -1.19 -21.67 8.46
N ALA A 7 -0.54 -20.85 7.62
CA ALA A 7 0.92 -20.86 7.49
C ALA A 7 1.62 -20.23 8.69
N VAL A 8 0.99 -19.21 9.29
CA VAL A 8 1.49 -18.48 10.47
C VAL A 8 0.32 -18.02 11.32
N GLU A 9 0.33 -18.34 12.61
CA GLU A 9 -0.63 -17.81 13.59
C GLU A 9 -0.19 -16.40 14.04
N ALA A 10 -0.21 -15.43 13.12
CA ALA A 10 0.33 -14.09 13.36
C ALA A 10 -0.44 -13.30 14.43
N LYS A 11 -1.74 -13.59 14.59
CA LYS A 11 -2.65 -12.89 15.54
C LYS A 11 -2.65 -11.37 15.37
N ASN A 12 -2.50 -10.91 14.12
CA ASN A 12 -2.52 -9.50 13.80
C ASN A 12 -3.88 -8.87 14.11
N TYR A 13 -3.87 -7.62 14.54
CA TYR A 13 -5.12 -6.86 14.69
C TYR A 13 -5.73 -6.55 13.32
N LEU A 14 -4.91 -6.12 12.37
CA LEU A 14 -5.31 -5.89 10.99
C LEU A 14 -4.14 -6.19 10.04
N GLY A 15 -4.01 -7.46 9.67
CA GLY A 15 -3.01 -7.94 8.70
C GLY A 15 -3.40 -7.58 7.27
N GLU A 16 -2.59 -6.77 6.58
CA GLU A 16 -2.90 -6.19 5.27
C GLU A 16 -1.70 -6.14 4.32
N GLY A 17 -1.95 -5.89 3.03
CA GLY A 17 -0.91 -5.54 2.06
C GLY A 17 0.13 -6.63 1.80
N ALA A 18 -0.29 -7.90 1.74
CA ALA A 18 0.64 -9.02 1.57
C ALA A 18 1.40 -8.96 0.23
N ILE A 19 2.73 -9.02 0.29
CA ILE A 19 3.64 -9.04 -0.86
C ILE A 19 4.61 -10.22 -0.78
N TRP A 20 4.91 -10.82 -1.92
CA TRP A 20 5.87 -11.91 -2.02
C TRP A 20 7.17 -11.40 -2.65
N ASP A 21 8.30 -11.63 -1.96
CA ASP A 21 9.61 -11.50 -2.55
C ASP A 21 10.05 -12.82 -3.20
N PRO A 22 10.11 -12.92 -4.54
CA PRO A 22 10.56 -14.12 -5.21
C PRO A 22 12.07 -14.36 -5.09
N LEU A 23 12.87 -13.34 -4.78
CA LEU A 23 14.33 -13.46 -4.68
C LEU A 23 14.72 -14.13 -3.36
N GLU A 24 14.22 -13.63 -2.24
CA GLU A 24 14.50 -14.21 -0.92
C GLU A 24 13.51 -15.32 -0.52
N GLY A 25 12.37 -15.41 -1.22
CA GLY A 25 11.32 -16.37 -0.89
C GLY A 25 10.63 -16.04 0.42
N LEU A 26 10.35 -14.76 0.66
CA LEU A 26 9.75 -14.24 1.87
C LEU A 26 8.39 -13.61 1.57
N LEU A 27 7.43 -13.83 2.46
CA LEU A 27 6.16 -13.12 2.47
C LEU A 27 6.28 -11.94 3.43
N TYR A 28 5.92 -10.74 2.99
CA TYR A 28 5.79 -9.56 3.85
C TYR A 28 4.34 -9.09 3.87
N TRP A 29 3.94 -8.44 4.97
CA TRP A 29 2.64 -7.80 5.13
C TRP A 29 2.75 -6.79 6.27
N VAL A 30 1.72 -5.99 6.50
CA VAL A 30 1.67 -5.05 7.63
C VAL A 30 0.62 -5.49 8.64
N ASP A 31 0.84 -5.19 9.91
CA ASP A 31 -0.22 -5.09 10.91
C ASP A 31 -0.48 -3.62 11.16
N MET A 32 -1.52 -3.10 10.51
CA MET A 32 -1.79 -1.66 10.44
C MET A 32 -1.97 -1.06 11.85
N LEU A 33 -2.84 -1.67 12.66
CA LEU A 33 -3.23 -1.15 13.97
C LEU A 33 -2.14 -1.35 15.04
N ASP A 34 -1.35 -2.42 14.93
CA ASP A 34 -0.19 -2.67 15.80
C ASP A 34 1.11 -2.02 15.31
N LYS A 35 1.05 -1.30 14.17
CA LYS A 35 2.14 -0.49 13.63
C LYS A 35 3.36 -1.36 13.28
N GLN A 36 3.17 -2.47 12.60
CA GLN A 36 4.24 -3.42 12.32
C GLN A 36 4.35 -3.74 10.83
N VAL A 37 5.58 -3.94 10.36
CA VAL A 37 5.85 -4.74 9.16
C VAL A 37 6.22 -6.13 9.61
N TRP A 38 5.67 -7.15 8.95
CA TRP A 38 5.97 -8.54 9.18
C TRP A 38 6.68 -9.15 7.97
N SER A 39 7.48 -10.18 8.25
CA SER A 39 7.96 -11.12 7.24
C SER A 39 7.84 -12.54 7.73
N PHE A 40 7.67 -13.47 6.80
CA PHE A 40 7.58 -14.91 7.03
C PHE A 40 8.35 -15.67 5.96
N ASN A 41 9.21 -16.58 6.41
CA ASN A 41 9.91 -17.53 5.55
C ASN A 41 9.18 -18.89 5.58
N PRO A 42 8.47 -19.28 4.51
CA PRO A 42 7.73 -20.54 4.48
C PRO A 42 8.62 -21.79 4.48
N ARG A 43 9.92 -21.66 4.17
CA ARG A 43 10.86 -22.81 4.20
C ARG A 43 11.34 -23.12 5.61
N SER A 44 11.61 -22.10 6.42
CA SER A 44 12.13 -22.28 7.79
C SER A 44 11.05 -22.12 8.87
N GLY A 45 9.91 -21.53 8.53
CA GLY A 45 8.87 -21.13 9.49
C GLY A 45 9.24 -19.86 10.29
N ALA A 46 10.37 -19.22 9.98
CA ALA A 46 10.83 -18.05 10.72
C ALA A 46 10.00 -16.81 10.37
N THR A 47 9.74 -15.98 11.39
CA THR A 47 9.11 -14.66 11.24
C THR A 47 10.05 -13.57 11.73
N ARG A 48 9.94 -12.38 11.14
CA ARG A 48 10.57 -11.16 11.64
C ARG A 48 9.55 -10.02 11.62
N ILE A 49 9.66 -9.14 12.62
CA ILE A 49 8.74 -8.02 12.83
C ILE A 49 9.58 -6.75 12.97
N TRP A 50 9.15 -5.69 12.32
CA TRP A 50 9.68 -4.34 12.49
C TRP A 50 8.59 -3.46 13.08
N GLN A 51 8.84 -2.93 14.29
CA GLN A 51 7.91 -2.04 14.97
C GLN A 51 8.09 -0.61 14.47
N LEU A 52 6.99 0.03 14.09
CA LEU A 52 6.96 1.38 13.55
C LEU A 52 6.43 2.37 14.60
N PRO A 53 6.79 3.66 14.50
CA PRO A 53 6.30 4.69 15.42
C PRO A 53 4.83 5.08 15.22
N LYS A 54 4.25 4.83 14.03
CA LYS A 54 2.90 5.25 13.62
C LYS A 54 2.15 4.12 12.92
N ILE A 55 0.83 4.26 12.78
CA ILE A 55 0.01 3.35 11.96
C ILE A 55 0.58 3.32 10.54
N VAL A 56 0.70 2.11 10.00
CA VAL A 56 1.20 1.84 8.66
C VAL A 56 0.03 1.52 7.74
N GLY A 57 -0.02 2.15 6.58
CA GLY A 57 -1.03 1.83 5.57
C GLY A 57 -0.55 0.67 4.68
N ALA A 58 0.51 0.93 3.92
CA ALA A 58 1.01 0.01 2.90
C ALA A 58 2.53 -0.08 2.91
N PHE A 59 3.07 -1.20 2.44
CA PHE A 59 4.51 -1.48 2.37
C PHE A 59 4.87 -2.07 1.01
N VAL A 60 5.99 -1.62 0.43
CA VAL A 60 6.60 -2.18 -0.77
C VAL A 60 8.10 -2.35 -0.59
N LEU A 61 8.66 -3.39 -1.21
CA LEU A 61 10.10 -3.63 -1.23
C LEU A 61 10.82 -2.69 -2.19
N ARG A 62 12.06 -2.36 -1.87
CA ARG A 62 12.96 -1.58 -2.74
C ARG A 62 13.95 -2.49 -3.44
N GLU A 63 14.21 -2.23 -4.72
CA GLU A 63 15.17 -2.99 -5.52
C GLU A 63 16.57 -3.01 -4.90
N ASN A 64 17.00 -1.89 -4.31
CA ASN A 64 18.32 -1.75 -3.68
C ASN A 64 18.32 -2.06 -2.17
N GLY A 65 17.30 -2.79 -1.68
CA GLY A 65 17.17 -3.17 -0.28
C GLY A 65 16.38 -2.19 0.57
N GLY A 66 15.87 -2.70 1.70
CA GLY A 66 14.92 -2.00 2.55
C GLY A 66 13.51 -1.97 1.96
N GLY A 67 12.66 -1.09 2.48
CA GLY A 67 11.31 -0.88 1.97
C GLY A 67 10.93 0.59 1.88
N VAL A 68 9.83 0.86 1.18
CA VAL A 68 9.07 2.11 1.28
C VAL A 68 7.71 1.75 1.85
N LEU A 69 7.21 2.58 2.75
CA LEU A 69 5.88 2.41 3.32
C LEU A 69 5.16 3.74 3.46
N THR A 70 3.86 3.68 3.62
CA THR A 70 3.07 4.81 4.09
C THR A 70 2.80 4.67 5.59
N MET A 71 2.93 5.77 6.32
CA MET A 71 2.37 5.91 7.66
C MET A 71 1.28 6.98 7.63
N GLU A 72 0.58 7.18 8.75
CA GLU A 72 -0.50 8.15 8.96
C GLU A 72 -0.38 9.47 8.16
N ASP A 73 0.82 10.05 8.06
CA ASP A 73 1.05 11.38 7.49
C ASP A 73 2.00 11.44 6.29
N GLY A 74 2.45 10.32 5.73
CA GLY A 74 3.38 10.39 4.60
C GLY A 74 4.04 9.09 4.20
N PHE A 75 5.00 9.23 3.28
CA PHE A 75 5.83 8.14 2.77
C PHE A 75 7.16 8.10 3.51
N TYR A 76 7.62 6.89 3.81
CA TYR A 76 8.80 6.63 4.62
C TYR A 76 9.68 5.56 3.98
N PHE A 77 10.99 5.71 4.12
CA PHE A 77 11.89 4.57 4.00
C PHE A 77 11.82 3.72 5.27
N LEU A 78 11.99 2.42 5.12
CA LEU A 78 12.26 1.48 6.20
C LEU A 78 13.60 0.80 5.95
N ASP A 79 14.54 1.00 6.87
CA ASP A 79 15.77 0.23 6.92
C ASP A 79 15.48 -1.12 7.59
N MET A 80 15.55 -2.20 6.82
CA MET A 80 15.17 -3.54 7.28
C MET A 80 16.26 -4.19 8.15
N GLU A 81 17.45 -3.59 8.28
CA GLU A 81 18.51 -4.10 9.17
C GLU A 81 18.31 -3.56 10.59
N SER A 82 18.28 -2.23 10.73
CA SER A 82 18.09 -1.50 11.98
C SER A 82 16.64 -1.43 12.46
N GLY A 83 15.67 -1.43 11.53
CA GLY A 83 14.26 -1.17 11.80
C GLY A 83 13.90 0.31 11.91
N GLU A 84 14.84 1.21 11.64
CA GLU A 84 14.59 2.65 11.64
C GLU A 84 13.80 3.07 10.39
N SER A 85 12.96 4.10 10.56
CA SER A 85 12.18 4.68 9.46
C SER A 85 12.49 6.16 9.27
N GLU A 86 12.60 6.59 8.02
CA GLU A 86 12.96 7.96 7.64
C GLU A 86 11.87 8.55 6.75
N LEU A 87 11.38 9.75 7.08
CA LEU A 87 10.37 10.45 6.28
C LEU A 87 10.95 10.82 4.92
N ILE A 88 10.26 10.42 3.85
CA ILE A 88 10.55 10.83 2.47
C ILE A 88 9.83 12.13 2.16
N VAL A 89 8.51 12.09 2.29
CA VAL A 89 7.63 13.21 1.96
C VAL A 89 6.38 13.12 2.82
N LYS A 90 6.01 14.25 3.42
CA LYS A 90 4.77 14.39 4.16
C LYS A 90 3.64 14.66 3.17
N VAL A 91 2.50 14.00 3.37
CA VAL A 91 1.26 14.37 2.70
C VAL A 91 0.50 15.25 3.68
N ASP A 92 0.36 16.53 3.35
CA ASP A 92 -0.20 17.48 4.30
C ASP A 92 -1.64 17.09 4.67
N ALA A 93 -1.78 16.76 5.97
CA ALA A 93 -3.03 16.40 6.62
C ALA A 93 -3.90 17.64 6.89
N GLU A 94 -4.15 18.47 5.86
CA GLU A 94 -5.19 19.51 5.95
C GLU A 94 -6.58 18.90 6.24
N ILE A 95 -6.68 17.58 6.14
CA ILE A 95 -7.86 16.78 6.37
C ILE A 95 -7.66 15.95 7.64
N GLU A 96 -8.22 16.46 8.72
CA GLU A 96 -8.38 15.73 9.97
C GLU A 96 -9.11 14.39 9.71
N ASN A 97 -8.63 13.30 10.32
CA ASN A 97 -9.12 11.92 10.18
C ASN A 97 -8.71 11.14 8.91
N SER A 98 -7.84 11.67 8.04
CA SER A 98 -7.29 10.89 6.93
C SER A 98 -6.01 10.16 7.36
N ILE A 99 -5.94 8.85 7.14
CA ILE A 99 -4.71 8.04 7.23
C ILE A 99 -4.49 7.29 5.92
N PHE A 100 -3.27 6.80 5.68
CA PHE A 100 -3.04 5.87 4.57
C PHE A 100 -3.63 4.49 4.87
N ASN A 101 -4.19 3.87 3.83
CA ASN A 101 -4.71 2.51 3.86
C ASN A 101 -3.89 1.66 2.87
N ASP A 102 -4.48 1.15 1.78
CA ASP A 102 -3.77 0.25 0.87
C ASP A 102 -2.87 0.97 -0.15
N GLY A 103 -1.92 0.22 -0.70
CA GLY A 103 -0.95 0.69 -1.68
C GLY A 103 -0.18 -0.45 -2.35
N LYS A 104 0.36 -0.18 -3.53
CA LYS A 104 1.12 -1.14 -4.33
C LYS A 104 2.09 -0.44 -5.28
N ALA A 105 3.23 -1.08 -5.54
CA ALA A 105 4.13 -0.64 -6.59
C ALA A 105 3.64 -1.09 -7.97
N ASP A 106 3.74 -0.21 -8.96
CA ASP A 106 3.52 -0.57 -10.36
C ASP A 106 4.74 -1.31 -10.96
N ARG A 107 4.64 -1.70 -12.24
CA ARG A 107 5.74 -2.41 -12.92
C ARG A 107 7.00 -1.58 -13.17
N ARG A 108 6.94 -0.26 -12.99
CA ARG A 108 8.08 0.66 -13.08
C ARG A 108 8.64 1.01 -11.69
N GLY A 109 8.10 0.42 -10.62
CA GLY A 109 8.56 0.65 -9.25
C GLY A 109 8.01 1.93 -8.62
N ARG A 110 7.00 2.57 -9.21
CA ARG A 110 6.32 3.72 -8.60
C ARG A 110 5.33 3.24 -7.57
N PHE A 111 5.34 3.83 -6.38
CA PHE A 111 4.51 3.39 -5.27
C PHE A 111 3.20 4.18 -5.21
N PHE A 112 2.10 3.52 -5.52
CA PHE A 112 0.76 4.08 -5.42
C PHE A 112 0.18 3.75 -4.04
N ALA A 113 -0.36 4.74 -3.34
CA ALA A 113 -1.02 4.53 -2.06
C ALA A 113 -2.13 5.54 -1.85
N GLY A 114 -3.25 5.09 -1.30
CA GLY A 114 -4.41 5.94 -1.03
C GLY A 114 -4.82 5.89 0.42
N GLY A 115 -5.62 6.88 0.82
CA GLY A 115 -6.06 7.03 2.20
C GLY A 115 -7.41 6.39 2.52
N GLU A 116 -7.72 6.39 3.80
CA GLU A 116 -9.07 6.20 4.33
C GLU A 116 -9.44 7.28 5.36
N ASP A 117 -10.73 7.62 5.39
CA ASP A 117 -11.35 8.33 6.49
C ASP A 117 -11.46 7.36 7.66
N GLN A 118 -10.85 7.69 8.80
CA GLN A 118 -10.93 6.88 10.01
C GLN A 118 -12.36 6.71 10.53
N LYS A 119 -13.29 7.60 10.16
CA LYS A 119 -14.72 7.44 10.45
C LYS A 119 -15.47 6.66 9.38
N THR A 120 -14.86 6.44 8.22
CA THR A 120 -15.41 5.67 7.09
C THR A 120 -16.68 6.27 6.48
N GLU A 121 -16.83 7.60 6.57
CA GLU A 121 -18.06 8.32 6.22
C GLU A 121 -17.84 9.31 5.07
N ALA A 122 -16.70 10.00 5.07
CA ALA A 122 -16.49 11.17 4.24
C ALA A 122 -15.50 10.90 3.09
N PRO A 123 -15.76 11.38 1.87
CA PRO A 123 -14.87 11.22 0.73
C PRO A 123 -13.76 12.27 0.79
N ILE A 124 -12.84 12.12 1.75
CA ILE A 124 -11.85 13.14 2.09
C ILE A 124 -10.42 12.74 1.70
N CYS A 125 -10.20 11.47 1.34
CA CYS A 125 -8.87 10.96 1.04
C CYS A 125 -8.50 11.14 -0.43
N GLY A 126 -7.18 11.10 -0.66
CA GLY A 126 -6.58 11.08 -1.98
C GLY A 126 -5.89 9.77 -2.30
N LEU A 127 -5.60 9.59 -3.58
CA LEU A 127 -4.70 8.56 -4.12
C LEU A 127 -3.43 9.25 -4.61
N PHE A 128 -2.28 8.74 -4.18
CA PHE A 128 -0.98 9.32 -4.46
C PHE A 128 -0.07 8.32 -5.16
N ARG A 129 0.93 8.85 -5.89
CA ARG A 129 2.03 8.10 -6.49
C ARG A 129 3.36 8.72 -6.10
N LEU A 130 4.23 7.93 -5.49
CA LEU A 130 5.62 8.28 -5.22
C LEU A 130 6.51 7.65 -6.31
N ASP A 131 7.25 8.50 -7.03
CA ASP A 131 8.17 8.08 -8.07
C ASP A 131 9.57 7.76 -7.50
N ALA A 132 10.41 7.11 -8.30
CA ALA A 132 11.75 6.71 -7.89
C ALA A 132 12.69 7.89 -7.60
N ASP A 133 12.39 9.08 -8.14
CA ASP A 133 13.08 10.34 -7.83
C ASP A 133 12.50 11.06 -6.60
N LEU A 134 11.60 10.40 -5.87
CA LEU A 134 10.90 10.87 -4.67
C LEU A 134 9.91 12.02 -4.94
N SER A 135 9.59 12.29 -6.20
CA SER A 135 8.47 13.18 -6.52
C SER A 135 7.14 12.52 -6.16
N LEU A 136 6.27 13.30 -5.51
CA LEU A 136 4.94 12.87 -5.09
C LEU A 136 3.89 13.53 -5.97
N HIS A 137 2.96 12.72 -6.48
CA HIS A 137 1.87 13.16 -7.34
C HIS A 137 0.53 12.77 -6.73
N GLU A 138 -0.39 13.73 -6.58
CA GLU A 138 -1.79 13.44 -6.24
C GLU A 138 -2.54 13.10 -7.54
N LEU A 139 -3.08 11.88 -7.61
CA LEU A 139 -3.72 11.35 -8.81
C LEU A 139 -5.24 11.51 -8.77
N GLU A 140 -5.83 11.46 -7.57
CA GLU A 140 -7.26 11.57 -7.36
C GLU A 140 -7.59 12.06 -5.95
N ARG A 141 -8.75 12.68 -5.79
CA ARG A 141 -9.38 13.02 -4.52
C ARG A 141 -10.82 12.56 -4.46
N GLY A 142 -11.37 12.58 -3.24
CA GLY A 142 -12.77 12.28 -3.01
C GLY A 142 -13.01 10.81 -2.75
N ILE A 143 -12.05 10.13 -2.11
CA ILE A 143 -12.11 8.70 -1.77
C ILE A 143 -12.47 8.55 -0.28
N ILE A 144 -13.32 7.58 0.07
CA ILE A 144 -13.63 7.28 1.48
C ILE A 144 -12.61 6.28 2.04
N CYS A 145 -12.37 5.17 1.35
CA CYS A 145 -11.37 4.17 1.75
C CYS A 145 -10.76 3.49 0.52
N ASN A 146 -9.55 3.88 0.16
CA ASN A 146 -8.79 3.28 -0.94
C ASN A 146 -8.38 1.86 -0.58
N ASN A 147 -8.68 0.89 -1.46
CA ASN A 147 -8.27 -0.49 -1.31
C ASN A 147 -7.95 -1.13 -2.68
N GLY A 148 -7.15 -2.20 -2.67
CA GLY A 148 -6.92 -3.10 -3.79
C GLY A 148 -6.32 -2.49 -5.06
N PRO A 149 -5.38 -1.52 -5.01
CA PRO A 149 -4.77 -1.01 -6.22
C PRO A 149 -4.10 -2.14 -7.02
N CYS A 150 -4.40 -2.21 -8.31
CA CYS A 150 -3.79 -3.18 -9.22
C CYS A 150 -3.80 -2.69 -10.66
N TRP A 151 -3.07 -3.41 -11.52
CA TRP A 151 -2.96 -3.09 -12.94
C TRP A 151 -3.33 -4.29 -13.80
N SER A 152 -3.87 -4.02 -14.99
CA SER A 152 -4.10 -5.04 -15.99
C SER A 152 -2.77 -5.66 -16.46
N PRO A 153 -2.74 -6.94 -16.87
CA PRO A 153 -1.51 -7.59 -17.32
C PRO A 153 -0.82 -6.94 -18.52
N ASP A 154 -1.56 -6.18 -19.33
CA ASP A 154 -1.05 -5.43 -20.48
C ASP A 154 -0.59 -4.00 -20.14
N ASN A 155 -0.65 -3.61 -18.86
CA ASN A 155 -0.24 -2.31 -18.33
C ASN A 155 -0.99 -1.12 -18.92
N LYS A 156 -2.26 -1.28 -19.27
CA LYS A 156 -3.09 -0.21 -19.84
C LYS A 156 -4.21 0.25 -18.93
N THR A 157 -4.48 -0.49 -17.86
CA THR A 157 -5.56 -0.16 -16.94
C THR A 157 -5.05 -0.24 -15.51
N PHE A 158 -5.28 0.84 -14.76
CA PHE A 158 -5.16 0.87 -13.32
C PHE A 158 -6.55 0.71 -12.71
N TYR A 159 -6.62 -0.02 -11.60
CA TYR A 159 -7.84 -0.22 -10.84
C TYR A 159 -7.61 0.09 -9.37
N HIS A 160 -8.63 0.65 -8.71
CA HIS A 160 -8.73 0.70 -7.25
C HIS A 160 -10.19 0.63 -6.82
N THR A 161 -10.41 0.33 -5.54
CA THR A 161 -11.73 0.21 -4.93
C THR A 161 -11.90 1.27 -3.86
N ASP A 162 -13.06 1.92 -3.84
CA ASP A 162 -13.53 2.70 -2.71
C ASP A 162 -14.51 1.85 -1.89
N SER A 163 -14.01 1.22 -0.82
CA SER A 163 -14.73 0.16 -0.10
C SER A 163 -16.08 0.62 0.47
N PHE A 164 -16.17 1.85 0.97
CA PHE A 164 -17.40 2.38 1.56
C PHE A 164 -18.38 2.95 0.54
N ARG A 165 -17.94 3.14 -0.70
CA ARG A 165 -18.86 3.28 -1.84
C ARG A 165 -19.32 1.95 -2.40
N GLN A 166 -18.61 0.86 -2.09
CA GLN A 166 -18.77 -0.45 -2.73
C GLN A 166 -18.57 -0.36 -4.25
N GLU A 167 -17.64 0.49 -4.68
CA GLU A 167 -17.39 0.75 -6.09
C GLU A 167 -15.92 0.49 -6.41
N MET A 168 -15.69 -0.26 -7.49
CA MET A 168 -14.37 -0.42 -8.10
C MET A 168 -14.29 0.43 -9.34
N TYR A 169 -13.20 1.20 -9.48
CA TYR A 169 -12.95 2.07 -10.61
C TYR A 169 -11.82 1.55 -11.48
N ALA A 170 -11.89 1.86 -12.77
CA ALA A 170 -10.82 1.63 -13.72
C ALA A 170 -10.40 2.97 -14.35
N TYR A 171 -9.13 3.05 -14.72
CA TYR A 171 -8.51 4.21 -15.35
C TYR A 171 -7.66 3.73 -16.52
N ASP A 172 -7.58 4.52 -17.57
CA ASP A 172 -6.51 4.32 -18.55
C ASP A 172 -5.19 4.68 -17.86
N TYR A 173 -4.21 3.80 -17.97
CA TYR A 173 -2.92 3.94 -17.31
C TYR A 173 -1.81 3.97 -18.35
N ASP A 174 -0.98 5.01 -18.29
CA ASP A 174 0.21 5.15 -19.10
C ASP A 174 1.41 4.58 -18.32
N ILE A 175 1.99 3.47 -18.79
CA ILE A 175 3.14 2.86 -18.11
C ILE A 175 4.40 3.73 -18.18
N GLU A 176 4.56 4.58 -19.19
CA GLU A 176 5.75 5.43 -19.32
C GLU A 176 5.68 6.60 -18.34
N SER A 177 4.55 7.32 -18.27
CA SER A 177 4.43 8.47 -17.35
C SER A 177 3.92 8.10 -15.96
N GLY A 178 3.10 7.05 -15.84
CA GLY A 178 2.46 6.62 -14.60
C GLY A 178 1.15 7.33 -14.33
N ASP A 179 0.68 8.12 -15.29
CA ASP A 179 -0.54 8.90 -15.15
C ASP A 179 -1.76 8.02 -15.35
N ILE A 180 -2.85 8.43 -14.69
CA ILE A 180 -4.15 7.81 -14.81
C ILE A 180 -5.13 8.80 -15.42
N SER A 181 -6.04 8.32 -16.26
CA SER A 181 -7.07 9.16 -16.89
C SER A 181 -8.34 8.35 -17.17
N ASN A 182 -9.38 9.02 -17.66
CA ASN A 182 -10.63 8.37 -18.09
C ASN A 182 -11.24 7.43 -17.04
N LYS A 183 -11.38 7.95 -15.81
CA LYS A 183 -12.05 7.26 -14.70
C LYS A 183 -13.40 6.72 -15.15
N ARG A 184 -13.64 5.44 -14.87
CA ARG A 184 -14.92 4.76 -15.13
C ARG A 184 -15.24 3.80 -14.00
N LEU A 185 -16.53 3.67 -13.68
CA LEU A 185 -17.00 2.59 -12.81
C LEU A 185 -16.74 1.25 -13.52
N PHE A 186 -16.06 0.34 -12.84
CA PHE A 186 -15.77 -1.00 -13.33
C PHE A 186 -16.74 -2.03 -12.74
N MET A 187 -17.06 -1.91 -11.45
CA MET A 187 -17.98 -2.80 -10.72
C MET A 187 -18.60 -2.07 -9.52
N SER A 188 -19.85 -2.41 -9.18
CA SER A 188 -20.58 -1.98 -7.97
C SER A 188 -21.54 -3.09 -7.53
#